data_AF-A0A9E5EVD3-F1
#
_entry.id   AF-A0A9E5EVD3-F1
#
_cell.length_a   1.000
_cell.length_b   1.000
_cell.length_c   1.000
_cell.angle_alpha   90.00
_cell.angle_beta   90.00
_cell.angle_gamma   90.00
#
_symmetry.space_group_name_H-M   'P 1'
#
loop_
_entity.id
_entity.type
_entity.pdbx_description
1 polymer ?
#
loop_
_entity_poly.entity_id
_entity_poly.type
_entity_poly.pdbx_seq_one_letter_code
_entity_poly.pdbx_strand_id
1 'polypeptide(L)'
;MSVPGFTRKGEQPIRIKATKGILLPVTDTHMRIRGFQIATGGTPKYLWFSGDAQAKTTCHVPWSAQDRERVRITEGVLKADIACCVDETTLTIGVPGTSNWATALPVLRSRQCKEVYIAFDMDWQTNDAVKTQMMELFFACKSEGITTFIEMWDSAQKGIDDALLAGSAITIHASLPGNTIVEGVRPASSYKTVAVDWLWKGWIPKGMLCVLEGDPGLGKSTLCADIAMRITTCTPFPGEIDKPVCGSVLFLSAEDDPGRITVPRMRAAGANLDKVFFWDYHPTFPEKLAQLEAIIEQMGIVLVILDPFLAFLDSEIDSYKDQNIRQVLTPISKMAERTGCSVLLIRHLNKSQGQVNKMYKGTGSIAVIAAARVCLYMIQDEDSNDKILGQVKNNLAPTQASWAFEFEEGENWHDTRLHWKGRSEL
;
A
#
# COMPACT_ATOMS: atom_id res chain seq x y z
N MET A 1 30.54 35.28 26.91
CA MET A 1 29.09 35.08 26.76
C MET A 1 28.82 34.57 25.34
N SER A 2 28.28 33.37 25.19
CA SER A 2 27.68 32.90 23.94
C SER A 2 26.23 33.37 23.87
N VAL A 3 25.75 33.75 22.69
CA VAL A 3 24.31 33.97 22.48
C VAL A 3 23.66 32.59 22.38
N PRO A 4 22.66 32.26 23.21
CA PRO A 4 21.93 30.99 23.09
C PRO A 4 21.45 30.77 21.65
N GLY A 5 21.71 29.58 21.10
CA GLY A 5 21.41 29.26 19.70
C GLY A 5 22.50 29.60 18.68
N PHE A 6 23.63 30.22 19.07
CA PHE A 6 24.74 30.57 18.18
C PHE A 6 26.08 30.00 18.67
N THR A 7 26.64 29.05 17.91
CA THR A 7 27.94 28.44 18.18
C THR A 7 29.02 29.12 17.33
N ARG A 8 30.16 29.50 17.94
CA ARG A 8 31.32 30.00 17.21
C ARG A 8 32.02 28.83 16.51
N LYS A 9 32.39 28.99 15.24
CA LYS A 9 33.31 28.07 14.54
C LYS A 9 34.75 28.61 14.68
N GLY A 10 35.43 28.24 15.77
CA GLY A 10 36.77 28.75 16.10
C GLY A 10 36.75 30.18 16.65
N GLU A 11 37.79 30.96 16.39
CA GLU A 11 37.91 32.38 16.84
C GLU A 11 37.20 33.39 15.93
N GLN A 12 36.65 32.94 14.79
CA GLN A 12 36.02 33.85 13.85
C GLN A 12 34.70 34.42 14.40
N PRO A 13 34.47 35.74 14.29
CA PRO A 13 33.19 36.33 14.66
C PRO A 13 32.08 35.77 13.76
N ILE A 14 30.91 35.51 14.34
CA ILE A 14 29.71 35.12 13.59
C ILE A 14 29.31 36.32 12.74
N ARG A 15 29.46 36.19 11.41
CA ARG A 15 29.06 37.23 10.45
C ARG A 15 27.70 36.89 9.87
N ILE A 16 26.72 37.74 10.13
CA ILE A 16 25.42 37.70 9.46
C ILE A 16 25.52 38.65 8.28
N LYS A 17 25.36 38.12 7.05
CA LYS A 17 25.23 38.98 5.86
C LYS A 17 23.84 39.63 5.95
N ALA A 18 23.79 40.91 6.34
CA ALA A 18 22.54 41.64 6.53
C ALA A 18 21.71 41.66 5.25
N THR A 19 20.54 41.03 5.30
CA THR A 19 19.45 41.19 4.34
C THR A 19 18.43 42.17 4.94
N LYS A 20 17.79 43.00 4.10
CA LYS A 20 16.68 43.86 4.56
C LYS A 20 15.51 42.98 5.02
N GLY A 21 14.85 43.34 6.12
CA GLY A 21 13.69 42.61 6.64
C GLY A 21 13.45 42.81 8.13
N ILE A 22 12.40 42.16 8.65
CA ILE A 22 12.06 42.13 10.08
C ILE A 22 12.71 40.88 10.70
N LEU A 23 13.53 41.07 11.74
CA LEU A 23 14.17 39.98 12.47
C LEU A 23 13.25 39.47 13.58
N LEU A 24 12.97 38.17 13.57
CA LEU A 24 12.01 37.50 14.45
C LEU A 24 12.73 36.43 15.30
N PRO A 25 12.81 36.60 16.62
CA PRO A 25 13.39 35.59 17.50
C PRO A 25 12.44 34.38 17.65
N VAL A 26 12.97 33.18 17.45
CA VAL A 26 12.23 31.94 17.69
C VAL A 26 12.57 31.42 19.08
N THR A 27 11.65 31.60 20.02
CA THR A 27 11.78 31.21 21.43
C THR A 27 11.09 29.89 21.78
N ASP A 28 11.65 29.15 22.75
CA ASP A 28 11.03 27.98 23.37
C ASP A 28 10.21 28.34 24.64
N THR A 29 9.65 27.33 25.30
CA THR A 29 8.86 27.47 26.54
C THR A 29 9.65 28.03 27.73
N HIS A 30 10.98 28.06 27.65
CA HIS A 30 11.86 28.63 28.68
C HIS A 30 12.35 30.03 28.28
N MET A 31 11.72 30.66 27.28
CA MET A 31 12.10 31.95 26.71
C MET A 31 13.52 31.97 26.12
N ARG A 32 14.08 30.81 25.77
CA ARG A 32 15.40 30.73 25.17
C ARG A 32 15.27 30.90 23.67
N ILE A 33 16.09 31.78 23.10
CA ILE A 33 16.21 31.93 21.65
C ILE A 33 16.85 30.66 21.09
N ARG A 34 16.14 29.99 20.18
CA ARG A 34 16.61 28.80 19.47
C ARG A 34 17.14 29.14 18.08
N GLY A 35 16.59 30.18 17.45
CA GLY A 35 17.05 30.71 16.18
C GLY A 35 16.36 32.02 15.84
N PHE A 36 16.59 32.51 14.63
CA PHE A 36 15.90 33.67 14.08
C PHE A 36 15.31 33.36 12.70
N GLN A 37 14.15 33.98 12.42
CA GLN A 37 13.64 34.17 11.07
C GLN A 37 13.82 35.63 10.66
N ILE A 38 14.06 35.88 9.37
CA ILE A 38 14.01 37.22 8.78
C ILE A 38 12.87 37.23 7.76
N ALA A 39 11.85 38.05 7.99
CA ALA A 39 10.81 38.34 7.01
C ALA A 39 11.34 39.35 5.99
N THR A 40 11.60 38.90 4.76
CA THR A 40 12.35 39.69 3.76
C THR A 40 11.47 40.63 2.94
N GLY A 41 10.16 40.40 2.93
CA GLY A 41 9.22 41.08 2.03
C GLY A 41 9.35 40.69 0.55
N GLY A 42 10.20 39.71 0.21
CA GLY A 42 10.45 39.25 -1.15
C GLY A 42 10.48 37.72 -1.27
N THR A 43 11.25 37.19 -2.22
CA THR A 43 11.42 35.74 -2.43
C THR A 43 12.87 35.34 -2.12
N PRO A 44 13.12 34.43 -1.16
CA PRO A 44 12.15 33.74 -0.31
C PRO A 44 11.55 34.67 0.77
N LYS A 45 10.28 34.44 1.13
CA LYS A 45 9.52 35.27 2.10
C LYS A 45 10.17 35.31 3.49
N TYR A 46 10.73 34.17 3.91
CA TYR A 46 11.42 34.02 5.18
C TYR A 46 12.80 33.38 5.00
N LEU A 47 13.80 33.91 5.70
CA LEU A 47 15.14 33.33 5.80
C LEU A 47 15.38 32.85 7.24
N TRP A 48 15.80 31.60 7.40
CA TRP A 48 16.15 31.01 8.69
C TRP A 48 17.63 31.13 9.00
N PHE A 49 17.96 31.48 10.24
CA PHE A 49 19.33 31.53 10.73
C PHE A 49 19.41 30.98 12.17
N SER A 50 20.23 29.95 12.36
CA SER A 50 20.49 29.32 13.66
C SER A 50 21.90 28.70 13.67
N GLY A 51 22.48 28.56 14.86
CA GLY A 51 23.72 27.80 15.09
C GLY A 51 23.50 26.31 15.37
N ASP A 52 22.24 25.85 15.39
CA ASP A 52 21.82 24.47 15.58
C ASP A 52 20.81 24.09 14.48
N ALA A 53 20.99 22.94 13.83
CA ALA A 53 20.09 22.45 12.79
C ALA A 53 18.67 22.16 13.34
N GLN A 54 18.53 21.74 14.60
CA GLN A 54 17.23 21.48 15.25
C GLN A 54 16.42 22.75 15.49
N ALA A 55 17.05 23.92 15.48
CA ALA A 55 16.35 25.19 15.66
C ALA A 55 15.39 25.53 14.50
N LYS A 56 15.64 25.01 13.30
CA LYS A 56 14.78 25.23 12.12
C LYS A 56 13.41 24.58 12.26
N THR A 57 13.29 23.59 13.15
CA THR A 57 12.06 22.85 13.43
C THR A 57 11.48 23.19 14.80
N THR A 58 11.92 24.27 15.45
CA THR A 58 11.40 24.63 16.78
C THR A 58 10.02 25.29 16.66
N CYS A 59 9.06 24.86 17.48
CA CYS A 59 7.80 25.59 17.68
C CYS A 59 8.04 26.85 18.49
N HIS A 60 7.64 27.99 17.93
CA HIS A 60 7.79 29.29 18.56
C HIS A 60 6.73 29.51 19.64
N VAL A 61 7.19 29.93 20.82
CA VAL A 61 6.33 30.35 21.93
C VAL A 61 6.58 31.84 22.21
N PRO A 62 5.66 32.74 21.85
CA PRO A 62 5.81 34.18 22.10
C PRO A 62 6.07 34.47 23.57
N TRP A 63 7.07 35.32 23.82
CA TRP A 63 7.45 35.71 25.18
C TRP A 63 6.34 36.50 25.88
N SER A 64 5.62 37.35 25.15
CA SER A 64 4.62 38.29 25.68
C SER A 64 3.35 37.64 26.24
N ALA A 65 3.19 36.32 26.10
CA ALA A 65 1.93 35.62 26.36
C ALA A 65 2.11 34.32 27.16
N GLN A 66 3.28 34.09 27.77
CA GLN A 66 3.62 32.84 28.46
C GLN A 66 2.70 32.53 29.65
N ASP A 67 2.07 33.55 30.23
CA ASP A 67 1.15 33.50 31.37
C ASP A 67 -0.27 33.04 30.99
N ARG A 68 -0.62 33.04 29.70
CA ARG A 68 -1.98 32.74 29.24
C ARG A 68 -2.26 31.23 29.26
N GLU A 69 -3.39 30.84 29.85
CA GLU A 69 -3.77 29.42 29.96
C GLU A 69 -4.24 28.82 28.64
N ARG A 70 -5.04 29.57 27.87
CA ARG A 70 -5.57 29.11 26.59
C ARG A 70 -4.47 29.07 25.54
N VAL A 71 -4.31 27.94 24.85
CA VAL A 71 -3.29 27.77 23.79
C VAL A 71 -3.93 27.62 22.42
N ARG A 72 -3.45 28.40 21.47
CA ARG A 72 -3.77 28.33 20.04
C ARG A 72 -2.52 27.96 19.25
N ILE A 73 -2.65 27.14 18.21
CA ILE A 73 -1.57 26.76 17.30
C ILE A 73 -1.82 27.40 15.93
N THR A 74 -0.83 28.12 15.40
CA THR A 74 -0.88 28.70 14.05
C THR A 74 0.38 28.35 13.25
N GLU A 75 0.36 28.60 11.94
CA GLU A 75 1.52 28.44 11.07
C GLU A 75 2.34 29.73 10.97
N GLY A 76 3.57 29.70 11.50
CA GLY A 76 4.55 30.76 11.35
C GLY A 76 4.80 31.60 12.61
N VAL A 77 6.04 32.08 12.73
CA VAL A 77 6.55 32.80 13.91
C VAL A 77 5.88 34.18 14.03
N LEU A 78 5.90 34.97 12.94
CA LEU A 78 5.33 36.32 12.94
C LEU A 78 3.83 36.33 13.27
N LYS A 79 3.06 35.36 12.75
CA LYS A 79 1.62 35.28 12.99
C LYS A 79 1.32 35.04 14.47
N ALA A 80 2.10 34.17 15.10
CA ALA A 80 1.96 33.87 16.52
C ALA A 80 2.21 35.12 17.39
N ASP A 81 3.25 35.90 17.08
CA ASP A 81 3.53 37.17 17.77
C ASP A 81 2.41 38.20 17.57
N ILE A 82 1.96 38.41 16.32
CA ILE A 82 0.88 39.36 16.02
C ILE A 82 -0.42 38.93 16.72
N ALA A 83 -0.79 37.66 16.63
CA ALA A 83 -1.99 37.15 17.30
C ALA A 83 -1.92 37.33 18.82
N CYS A 84 -0.75 37.10 19.44
CA CYS A 84 -0.59 37.36 20.88
C CYS A 84 -0.66 38.85 21.25
N CYS A 85 -0.27 39.74 20.33
CA CYS A 85 -0.36 41.18 20.54
C CYS A 85 -1.81 41.69 20.48
N VAL A 86 -2.67 41.05 19.69
CA VAL A 86 -4.06 41.48 19.46
C VAL A 86 -5.04 40.77 20.40
N ASP A 87 -4.86 39.47 20.62
CA ASP A 87 -5.67 38.66 21.53
C ASP A 87 -4.95 38.53 22.87
N GLU A 88 -5.40 39.27 23.88
CA GLU A 88 -4.80 39.29 25.22
C GLU A 88 -5.08 38.01 26.03
N THR A 89 -5.97 37.13 25.56
CA THR A 89 -6.47 35.98 26.32
C THR A 89 -5.82 34.66 25.95
N THR A 90 -5.27 34.57 24.73
CA THR A 90 -4.77 33.31 24.16
C THR A 90 -3.27 33.36 23.90
N LEU A 91 -2.53 32.36 24.35
CA LEU A 91 -1.16 32.10 23.89
C LEU A 91 -1.23 31.45 22.52
N THR A 92 -0.86 32.19 21.48
CA THR A 92 -0.74 31.65 20.13
C THR A 92 0.70 31.18 19.90
N ILE A 93 0.92 29.88 19.69
CA ILE A 93 2.22 29.29 19.36
C ILE A 93 2.33 29.06 17.85
N GLY A 94 3.52 29.28 17.30
CA GLY A 94 3.78 29.20 15.85
C GLY A 94 4.59 27.96 15.47
N VAL A 95 4.02 27.07 14.66
CA VAL A 95 4.80 25.96 14.08
C VAL A 95 5.60 26.45 12.86
N PRO A 96 6.81 25.91 12.59
CA PRO A 96 7.69 26.41 11.53
C PRO A 96 7.24 26.03 10.10
N GLY A 97 6.06 25.43 9.98
CA GLY A 97 5.37 25.03 8.77
C GLY A 97 4.29 24.00 9.13
N THR A 98 3.21 23.93 8.36
CA THR A 98 2.11 22.98 8.61
C THR A 98 2.59 21.53 8.73
N SER A 99 3.55 21.10 7.93
CA SER A 99 4.15 19.75 7.99
C SER A 99 5.02 19.46 9.22
N ASN A 100 5.30 20.47 10.05
CA ASN A 100 6.10 20.37 11.27
C ASN A 100 5.23 20.53 12.53
N TRP A 101 3.94 20.23 12.44
CA TRP A 101 2.97 20.41 13.52
C TRP A 101 3.35 19.64 14.80
N ALA A 102 4.05 18.50 14.69
CA ALA A 102 4.45 17.67 15.83
C ALA A 102 5.33 18.42 16.85
N THR A 103 5.97 19.51 16.42
CA THR A 103 6.81 20.38 17.24
C THR A 103 6.00 21.15 18.30
N ALA A 104 4.68 21.26 18.13
CA ALA A 104 3.78 21.85 19.12
C ALA A 104 3.51 20.91 20.31
N LEU A 105 3.51 19.58 20.12
CA LEU A 105 3.14 18.63 21.18
C LEU A 105 3.99 18.75 22.46
N PRO A 106 5.34 18.87 22.38
CA PRO A 106 6.15 19.11 23.58
C PRO A 106 5.78 20.38 24.33
N VAL A 107 5.36 21.43 23.61
CA VAL A 107 4.88 22.69 24.21
C VAL A 107 3.59 22.43 24.99
N LEU A 108 2.60 21.76 24.37
CA LEU A 108 1.33 21.41 25.02
C LEU A 108 1.53 20.57 26.28
N ARG A 109 2.40 19.55 26.22
CA ARG A 109 2.72 18.69 27.37
C ARG A 109 3.38 19.45 28.51
N SER A 110 4.39 20.28 28.19
CA SER A 110 5.09 21.07 29.21
C SER A 110 4.19 22.05 29.95
N ARG A 111 3.10 22.50 29.29
CA ARG A 111 2.10 23.40 29.85
C ARG A 111 0.90 22.67 30.45
N GLN A 112 0.86 21.33 30.41
CA GLN A 112 -0.26 20.51 30.87
C GLN A 112 -1.61 20.96 30.25
N CYS A 113 -1.57 21.27 28.95
CA CYS A 113 -2.70 21.85 28.23
C CYS A 113 -3.91 20.89 28.26
N LYS A 114 -5.05 21.37 28.78
CA LYS A 114 -6.32 20.60 28.78
C LYS A 114 -7.12 20.81 27.50
N GLU A 115 -6.98 22.00 26.92
CA GLU A 115 -7.65 22.40 25.70
C GLU A 115 -6.66 23.07 24.74
N VAL A 116 -6.87 22.90 23.43
CA VAL A 116 -6.07 23.54 22.39
C VAL A 116 -6.91 23.92 21.18
N TYR A 117 -6.57 25.03 20.55
CA TYR A 117 -7.27 25.60 19.40
C TYR A 117 -6.34 25.60 18.18
N ILE A 118 -6.71 24.90 17.11
CA ILE A 118 -5.93 24.85 15.87
C ILE A 118 -6.44 25.93 14.93
N ALA A 119 -5.56 26.88 14.58
CA ALA A 119 -5.84 28.04 13.74
C ALA A 119 -4.81 28.12 12.58
N PHE A 120 -4.79 27.09 11.74
CA PHE A 120 -4.03 27.08 10.49
C PHE A 120 -4.69 27.98 9.44
N ASP A 121 -3.92 28.41 8.44
CA ASP A 121 -4.41 29.30 7.37
C ASP A 121 -5.63 28.72 6.67
N MET A 122 -6.58 29.57 6.27
CA MET A 122 -7.85 29.13 5.65
C MET A 122 -7.67 28.46 4.27
N ASP A 123 -6.44 28.43 3.72
CA ASP A 123 -6.14 27.78 2.44
C ASP A 123 -6.30 26.25 2.49
N TRP A 124 -6.36 25.63 3.68
CA TRP A 124 -6.69 24.21 3.84
C TRP A 124 -8.01 23.79 3.19
N GLN A 125 -8.95 24.74 3.00
CA GLN A 125 -10.22 24.49 2.30
C GLN A 125 -10.02 24.12 0.82
N THR A 126 -8.90 24.55 0.23
CA THR A 126 -8.55 24.34 -1.18
C THR A 126 -7.24 23.56 -1.37
N ASN A 127 -6.52 23.28 -0.28
CA ASN A 127 -5.22 22.63 -0.28
C ASN A 127 -5.27 21.37 0.58
N ASP A 128 -5.40 20.22 -0.08
CA ASP A 128 -5.48 18.90 0.58
C ASP A 128 -4.24 18.58 1.42
N ALA A 129 -3.04 19.06 1.04
CA ALA A 129 -1.83 18.82 1.82
C ALA A 129 -1.91 19.50 3.20
N VAL A 130 -2.36 20.77 3.25
CA VAL A 130 -2.55 21.50 4.52
C VAL A 130 -3.66 20.86 5.34
N LYS A 131 -4.75 20.42 4.68
CA LYS A 131 -5.86 19.71 5.32
C LYS A 131 -5.39 18.43 6.02
N THR A 132 -4.59 17.60 5.35
CA THR A 132 -4.02 16.38 5.94
C THR A 132 -3.18 16.69 7.18
N GLN A 133 -2.30 17.70 7.11
CA GLN A 133 -1.46 18.08 8.24
C GLN A 133 -2.28 18.61 9.44
N MET A 134 -3.33 19.39 9.17
CA MET A 134 -4.26 19.85 10.21
C MET A 134 -5.01 18.68 10.86
N MET A 135 -5.45 17.69 10.08
CA MET A 135 -6.11 16.48 10.59
C MET A 135 -5.19 15.65 11.47
N GLU A 136 -3.96 15.42 11.03
CA GLU A 136 -2.95 14.68 11.80
C GLU A 136 -2.69 15.35 13.15
N LEU A 137 -2.50 16.67 13.17
CA LEU A 137 -2.37 17.44 14.41
C LEU A 137 -3.63 17.30 15.29
N PHE A 138 -4.82 17.41 14.71
CA PHE A 138 -6.09 17.29 15.45
C PHE A 138 -6.21 15.93 16.14
N PHE A 139 -5.91 14.84 15.44
CA PHE A 139 -5.93 13.50 16.02
C PHE A 139 -4.80 13.28 17.03
N ALA A 140 -3.61 13.82 16.77
CA ALA A 140 -2.48 13.73 17.69
C ALA A 140 -2.80 14.40 19.03
N CYS A 141 -3.35 15.62 19.03
CA CYS A 141 -3.78 16.30 20.25
C CYS A 141 -4.85 15.50 21.01
N LYS A 142 -5.86 14.96 20.31
CA LYS A 142 -6.87 14.09 20.95
C LYS A 142 -6.28 12.81 21.53
N SER A 143 -5.27 12.22 20.89
CA SER A 143 -4.59 11.01 21.39
C SER A 143 -3.82 11.26 22.69
N GLU A 144 -3.40 12.50 22.94
CA GLU A 144 -2.80 12.93 24.20
C GLU A 144 -3.85 13.27 25.29
N GLY A 145 -5.14 13.05 25.00
CA GLY A 145 -6.24 13.39 25.91
C GLY A 145 -6.55 14.88 25.98
N ILE A 146 -6.06 15.68 25.02
CA ILE A 146 -6.30 17.13 24.98
C ILE A 146 -7.60 17.40 24.22
N THR A 147 -8.51 18.16 24.83
CA THR A 147 -9.72 18.63 24.16
C THR A 147 -9.32 19.58 23.03
N THR A 148 -9.61 19.19 21.79
CA THR A 148 -9.06 19.86 20.61
C THR A 148 -10.18 20.52 19.80
N PHE A 149 -10.01 21.80 19.51
CA PHE A 149 -10.91 22.61 18.72
C PHE A 149 -10.21 23.15 17.47
N ILE A 150 -11.01 23.52 16.46
CA ILE A 150 -10.54 24.19 15.24
C ILE A 150 -11.17 25.57 15.18
N GLU A 151 -10.35 26.59 14.99
CA GLU A 151 -10.79 27.96 14.78
C GLU A 151 -10.88 28.26 13.28
N MET A 152 -12.02 28.82 12.87
CA MET A 152 -12.30 29.18 11.49
C MET A 152 -12.86 30.59 11.41
N TRP A 153 -12.53 31.30 10.35
CA TRP A 153 -13.00 32.65 10.07
C TRP A 153 -13.32 32.82 8.58
N ASP A 154 -13.79 34.01 8.19
CA ASP A 154 -14.04 34.32 6.79
C ASP A 154 -12.76 34.20 5.94
N SER A 155 -12.84 33.44 4.86
CA SER A 155 -11.74 33.17 3.93
C SER A 155 -11.10 34.41 3.29
N ALA A 156 -11.70 35.61 3.43
CA ALA A 156 -11.10 36.87 3.04
C ALA A 156 -9.73 37.13 3.69
N GLN A 157 -9.48 36.56 4.89
CA GLN A 157 -8.21 36.67 5.59
C GLN A 157 -7.44 35.36 5.57
N LYS A 158 -6.15 35.44 5.23
CA LYS A 158 -5.31 34.25 5.05
C LYS A 158 -5.00 33.56 6.38
N GLY A 159 -4.44 34.32 7.33
CA GLY A 159 -4.01 33.82 8.64
C GLY A 159 -4.89 34.32 9.78
N ILE A 160 -4.73 33.70 10.95
CA ILE A 160 -5.43 34.12 12.17
C ILE A 160 -5.00 35.53 12.63
N ASP A 161 -3.76 35.91 12.36
CA ASP A 161 -3.24 37.26 12.62
C ASP A 161 -4.00 38.33 11.82
N ASP A 162 -4.18 38.10 10.52
CA ASP A 162 -4.98 38.98 9.66
C ASP A 162 -6.45 39.04 10.12
N ALA A 163 -7.01 37.89 10.49
CA ALA A 163 -8.39 37.78 10.97
C ALA A 163 -8.63 38.57 12.26
N LEU A 164 -7.72 38.44 13.23
CA LEU A 164 -7.79 39.16 14.51
C LEU A 164 -7.60 40.67 14.30
N LEU A 165 -6.63 41.09 13.47
CA LEU A 165 -6.42 42.51 13.15
C LEU A 165 -7.63 43.14 12.46
N ALA A 166 -8.32 42.39 11.61
CA ALA A 166 -9.54 42.83 10.94
C ALA A 166 -10.79 42.79 11.84
N GLY A 167 -10.69 42.28 13.08
CA GLY A 167 -11.84 42.09 13.96
C GLY A 167 -12.83 41.04 13.43
N SER A 168 -12.36 40.07 12.65
CA SER A 168 -13.19 39.03 12.06
C SER A 168 -13.78 38.11 13.14
N ALA A 169 -15.01 37.65 12.94
CA ALA A 169 -15.62 36.68 13.83
C ALA A 169 -14.92 35.31 13.71
N ILE A 170 -14.37 34.81 14.82
CA ILE A 170 -13.77 33.48 14.90
C ILE A 170 -14.82 32.47 15.40
N THR A 171 -15.07 31.44 14.61
CA THR A 171 -15.95 30.31 14.96
C THR A 171 -15.12 29.13 15.46
N ILE A 172 -15.63 28.40 16.46
CA ILE A 172 -14.93 27.30 17.12
C ILE A 172 -15.67 25.99 16.84
N HIS A 173 -14.96 24.99 16.34
CA HIS A 173 -15.51 23.67 15.98
C HIS A 173 -14.86 22.56 16.82
N ALA A 174 -15.67 21.72 17.46
CA ALA A 174 -15.19 20.58 18.28
C ALA A 174 -14.84 19.30 17.45
N SER A 175 -15.14 19.35 16.16
CA SER A 175 -14.88 18.30 15.19
C SER A 175 -14.25 18.88 13.92
N LEU A 176 -13.55 18.04 13.16
CA LEU A 176 -13.13 18.39 11.81
C LEU A 176 -14.35 18.85 10.99
N PRO A 177 -14.27 19.98 10.28
CA PRO A 177 -15.37 20.49 9.46
C PRO A 177 -15.76 19.49 8.34
N GLY A 178 -17.00 19.61 7.84
CA GLY A 178 -17.73 18.59 7.07
C GLY A 178 -16.96 17.78 6.02
N ASN A 179 -17.40 16.54 5.80
CA ASN A 179 -16.87 15.58 4.80
C ASN A 179 -15.33 15.47 4.76
N THR A 180 -14.68 15.64 5.91
CA THR A 180 -13.26 15.39 6.04
C THR A 180 -13.00 13.89 5.83
N ILE A 181 -12.49 13.55 4.65
CA ILE A 181 -12.13 12.18 4.26
C ILE A 181 -10.92 11.79 5.09
N VAL A 182 -11.08 10.82 5.99
CA VAL A 182 -9.94 10.14 6.59
C VAL A 182 -9.39 9.22 5.52
N GLU A 183 -8.16 9.48 5.06
CA GLU A 183 -7.51 8.66 4.04
C GLU A 183 -7.54 7.18 4.46
N GLY A 184 -8.01 6.31 3.54
CA GLY A 184 -8.19 4.89 3.81
C GLY A 184 -9.49 4.49 4.52
N VAL A 185 -10.34 5.43 4.93
CA VAL A 185 -11.64 5.16 5.56
C VAL A 185 -12.77 5.79 4.75
N ARG A 186 -13.68 4.97 4.22
CA ARG A 186 -14.83 5.41 3.44
C ARG A 186 -16.08 4.63 3.84
N PRO A 187 -17.28 5.22 3.80
CA PRO A 187 -18.51 4.53 4.16
C PRO A 187 -18.77 3.36 3.20
N ALA A 188 -19.37 2.28 3.69
CA ALA A 188 -19.69 1.09 2.89
C ALA A 188 -20.54 1.44 1.64
N SER A 189 -21.41 2.46 1.75
CA SER A 189 -22.24 2.95 0.64
C SER A 189 -21.45 3.60 -0.50
N SER A 190 -20.18 3.96 -0.31
CA SER A 190 -19.33 4.51 -1.37
C SER A 190 -18.77 3.45 -2.32
N TYR A 191 -18.88 2.16 -1.97
CA TYR A 191 -18.42 1.06 -2.80
C TYR A 191 -19.49 0.67 -3.82
N LYS A 192 -19.10 0.53 -5.08
CA LYS A 192 -19.94 -0.13 -6.09
C LYS A 192 -19.91 -1.63 -5.83
N THR A 193 -21.07 -2.25 -5.64
CA THR A 193 -21.20 -3.71 -5.56
C THR A 193 -21.05 -4.30 -6.95
N VAL A 194 -20.02 -5.13 -7.15
CA VAL A 194 -19.77 -5.85 -8.41
C VAL A 194 -19.69 -7.34 -8.13
N ALA A 195 -20.17 -8.15 -9.06
CA ALA A 195 -20.02 -9.59 -8.98
C ALA A 195 -18.54 -9.97 -9.19
N VAL A 196 -18.14 -11.15 -8.68
CA VAL A 196 -16.82 -11.70 -8.97
C VAL A 196 -16.77 -12.14 -10.43
N ASP A 197 -15.80 -11.61 -11.18
CA ASP A 197 -15.49 -12.05 -12.54
C ASP A 197 -14.51 -13.23 -12.51
N TRP A 198 -14.59 -14.11 -13.52
CA TRP A 198 -13.84 -15.36 -13.58
C TRP A 198 -13.13 -15.53 -14.92
N LEU A 199 -11.93 -16.13 -14.92
CA LEU A 199 -11.32 -16.74 -16.10
C LEU A 199 -11.95 -18.10 -16.39
N TRP A 200 -12.11 -18.89 -15.34
CA TRP A 200 -12.85 -20.15 -15.35
C TRP A 200 -13.84 -20.12 -14.20
N LYS A 201 -15.15 -20.09 -14.51
CA LYS A 201 -16.22 -19.85 -13.56
C LYS A 201 -16.20 -20.87 -12.42
N GLY A 202 -16.03 -20.37 -11.20
CA GLY A 202 -15.94 -21.18 -9.99
C GLY A 202 -14.56 -21.76 -9.71
N TRP A 203 -13.57 -21.61 -10.60
CA TRP A 203 -12.24 -22.23 -10.48
C TRP A 203 -11.10 -21.20 -10.43
N ILE A 204 -11.12 -20.18 -11.30
CA ILE A 204 -10.06 -19.17 -11.40
C ILE A 204 -10.70 -17.77 -11.46
N PRO A 205 -10.83 -17.05 -10.34
CA PRO A 205 -11.29 -15.65 -10.31
C PRO A 205 -10.31 -14.68 -10.98
N LYS A 206 -10.85 -13.65 -11.65
CA LYS A 206 -10.06 -12.52 -12.18
C LYS A 206 -9.55 -11.62 -11.04
N GLY A 207 -8.37 -11.03 -11.24
CA GLY A 207 -7.76 -10.09 -10.31
C GLY A 207 -7.43 -10.68 -8.93
N MET A 208 -7.26 -12.00 -8.84
CA MET A 208 -7.10 -12.70 -7.57
C MET A 208 -6.06 -13.82 -7.65
N LEU A 209 -5.54 -14.18 -6.48
CA LEU A 209 -4.55 -15.22 -6.30
C LEU A 209 -5.21 -16.61 -6.15
N CYS A 210 -4.76 -17.54 -6.97
CA CYS A 210 -5.12 -18.96 -6.96
C CYS A 210 -3.88 -19.83 -6.76
N VAL A 211 -4.07 -21.00 -6.17
CA VAL A 211 -2.99 -21.97 -5.97
C VAL A 211 -3.42 -23.30 -6.56
N LEU A 212 -2.50 -23.98 -7.26
CA LEU A 212 -2.63 -25.36 -7.69
C LEU A 212 -1.59 -26.22 -6.96
N GLU A 213 -2.08 -27.06 -6.06
CA GLU A 213 -1.24 -27.99 -5.29
C GLU A 213 -1.31 -29.41 -5.86
N GLY A 214 -0.24 -30.16 -5.69
CA GLY A 214 -0.21 -31.59 -6.02
C GLY A 214 1.20 -32.15 -5.98
N ASP A 215 1.31 -33.47 -5.95
CA ASP A 215 2.61 -34.14 -5.94
C ASP A 215 3.47 -33.77 -7.17
N PRO A 216 4.81 -33.74 -7.03
CA PRO A 216 5.72 -33.69 -8.17
C PRO A 216 5.41 -34.76 -9.21
N GLY A 217 5.56 -34.43 -10.50
CA GLY A 217 5.34 -35.37 -11.60
C GLY A 217 3.89 -35.64 -11.98
N LEU A 218 2.89 -35.04 -11.32
CA LEU A 218 1.49 -35.24 -11.70
C LEU A 218 1.08 -34.59 -13.03
N GLY A 219 1.87 -33.66 -13.58
CA GLY A 219 1.53 -32.95 -14.82
C GLY A 219 0.83 -31.60 -14.63
N LYS A 220 1.06 -30.92 -13.49
CA LYS A 220 0.50 -29.58 -13.20
C LYS A 220 0.84 -28.55 -14.27
N SER A 221 2.08 -28.54 -14.76
CA SER A 221 2.54 -27.68 -15.85
C SER A 221 1.82 -28.00 -17.17
N THR A 222 1.48 -29.26 -17.41
CA THR A 222 0.68 -29.69 -18.57
C THR A 222 -0.78 -29.24 -18.47
N LEU A 223 -1.38 -29.33 -17.27
CA LEU A 223 -2.70 -28.73 -17.02
C LEU A 223 -2.67 -27.21 -17.25
N CYS A 224 -1.60 -26.54 -16.81
CA CYS A 224 -1.44 -25.10 -17.05
C CYS A 224 -1.24 -24.76 -18.53
N ALA A 225 -0.69 -25.67 -19.33
CA ALA A 225 -0.64 -25.52 -20.78
C ALA A 225 -2.04 -25.60 -21.44
N ASP A 226 -2.92 -26.51 -20.98
CA ASP A 226 -4.33 -26.54 -21.42
C ASP A 226 -5.07 -25.26 -21.03
N ILE A 227 -4.87 -24.77 -19.78
CA ILE A 227 -5.45 -23.49 -19.33
C ILE A 227 -4.96 -22.34 -20.21
N ALA A 228 -3.66 -22.27 -20.49
CA ALA A 228 -3.08 -21.23 -21.34
C ALA A 228 -3.60 -21.32 -22.78
N MET A 229 -3.74 -22.53 -23.34
CA MET A 229 -4.34 -22.73 -24.64
C MET A 229 -5.76 -22.17 -24.68
N ARG A 230 -6.60 -22.49 -23.71
CA ARG A 230 -8.00 -22.04 -23.68
C ARG A 230 -8.11 -20.53 -23.65
N ILE A 231 -7.30 -19.86 -22.83
CA ILE A 231 -7.27 -18.40 -22.73
C ILE A 231 -6.77 -17.76 -24.03
N THR A 232 -5.70 -18.29 -24.63
CA THR A 232 -5.07 -17.68 -25.80
C THR A 232 -5.84 -17.91 -27.09
N THR A 233 -6.61 -19.00 -27.17
CA THR A 233 -7.44 -19.38 -28.32
C THR A 233 -8.91 -19.04 -28.16
N CYS A 234 -9.32 -18.51 -27.00
CA CYS A 234 -10.74 -18.31 -26.66
C CYS A 234 -11.54 -19.61 -26.73
N THR A 235 -10.98 -20.71 -26.23
CA THR A 235 -11.69 -21.99 -26.12
C THR A 235 -12.39 -22.06 -24.76
N PRO A 236 -13.69 -22.44 -24.68
CA PRO A 236 -14.40 -22.58 -23.40
C PRO A 236 -13.68 -23.53 -22.43
N PHE A 237 -13.75 -23.23 -21.13
CA PHE A 237 -13.31 -24.19 -20.11
C PHE A 237 -14.30 -25.34 -19.94
N PRO A 238 -13.89 -26.47 -19.34
CA PRO A 238 -14.81 -27.56 -19.02
C PRO A 238 -16.04 -27.05 -18.24
N GLY A 239 -17.23 -27.42 -18.73
CA GLY A 239 -18.51 -27.02 -18.16
C GLY A 239 -18.97 -25.61 -18.53
N GLU A 240 -18.24 -24.88 -19.36
CA GLU A 240 -18.67 -23.60 -19.93
C GLU A 240 -19.15 -23.80 -21.37
N ILE A 241 -20.26 -23.13 -21.73
CA ILE A 241 -20.88 -23.26 -23.06
C ILE A 241 -20.68 -21.97 -23.87
N ASP A 242 -20.73 -20.78 -23.22
CA ASP A 242 -20.62 -19.49 -23.88
C ASP A 242 -19.71 -18.49 -23.11
N LYS A 243 -18.98 -17.67 -23.87
CA LYS A 243 -18.09 -16.55 -23.45
C LYS A 243 -16.74 -16.95 -22.81
N PRO A 244 -15.84 -17.60 -23.56
CA PRO A 244 -14.47 -17.82 -23.09
C PRO A 244 -13.76 -16.49 -22.89
N VAL A 245 -13.00 -16.38 -21.80
CA VAL A 245 -12.12 -15.22 -21.60
C VAL A 245 -10.91 -15.36 -22.50
N CYS A 246 -10.80 -14.43 -23.44
CA CYS A 246 -9.64 -14.29 -24.31
C CYS A 246 -8.57 -13.42 -23.66
N GLY A 247 -7.30 -13.79 -23.78
CA GLY A 247 -6.20 -12.91 -23.37
C GLY A 247 -4.82 -13.50 -23.58
N SER A 248 -3.83 -12.81 -23.04
CA SER A 248 -2.44 -13.23 -23.03
C SER A 248 -2.06 -13.87 -21.70
N VAL A 249 -1.15 -14.84 -21.73
CA VAL A 249 -0.67 -15.56 -20.54
C VAL A 249 0.81 -15.32 -20.39
N LEU A 250 1.25 -14.97 -19.18
CA LEU A 250 2.66 -14.92 -18.82
C LEU A 250 3.00 -16.18 -18.02
N PHE A 251 3.89 -17.01 -18.56
CA PHE A 251 4.33 -18.24 -17.93
C PHE A 251 5.75 -18.06 -17.40
N LEU A 252 5.89 -18.07 -16.07
CA LEU A 252 7.18 -18.02 -15.40
C LEU A 252 7.52 -19.43 -14.94
N SER A 253 8.36 -20.11 -15.72
CA SER A 253 8.89 -21.44 -15.39
C SER A 253 10.31 -21.30 -14.84
N ALA A 254 10.56 -21.88 -13.67
CA ALA A 254 11.89 -21.91 -13.07
C ALA A 254 12.61 -23.25 -13.29
N GLU A 255 11.87 -24.32 -13.58
CA GLU A 255 12.41 -25.68 -13.71
C GLU A 255 12.68 -26.08 -15.17
N ASP A 256 11.84 -25.61 -16.10
CA ASP A 256 11.83 -26.06 -17.49
C ASP A 256 12.37 -24.97 -18.43
N ASP A 257 13.27 -25.36 -19.34
CA ASP A 257 13.72 -24.48 -20.42
C ASP A 257 12.55 -24.17 -21.38
N PRO A 258 12.23 -22.89 -21.66
CA PRO A 258 11.12 -22.54 -22.52
C PRO A 258 11.22 -23.14 -23.93
N GLY A 259 12.40 -23.10 -24.56
CA GLY A 259 12.58 -23.55 -25.94
C GLY A 259 12.50 -25.06 -26.11
N ARG A 260 12.97 -25.82 -25.12
CA ARG A 260 13.07 -27.29 -25.17
C ARG A 260 11.86 -28.00 -24.59
N ILE A 261 11.16 -27.38 -23.64
CA ILE A 261 10.13 -28.06 -22.85
C ILE A 261 8.80 -27.30 -22.91
N THR A 262 8.75 -26.07 -22.40
CA THR A 262 7.46 -25.39 -22.18
C THR A 262 6.80 -24.94 -23.48
N VAL A 263 7.54 -24.38 -24.44
CA VAL A 263 6.98 -23.98 -25.75
C VAL A 263 6.53 -25.19 -26.56
N PRO A 264 7.29 -26.30 -26.69
CA PRO A 264 6.79 -27.53 -27.31
C PRO A 264 5.49 -28.04 -26.67
N ARG A 265 5.40 -28.05 -25.33
CA ARG A 265 4.20 -28.46 -24.58
C ARG A 265 3.00 -27.55 -24.88
N MET A 266 3.21 -26.22 -24.92
CA MET A 266 2.16 -25.25 -25.28
C MET A 266 1.70 -25.42 -26.73
N ARG A 267 2.64 -25.71 -27.65
CA ARG A 267 2.35 -26.00 -29.06
C ARG A 267 1.53 -27.27 -29.19
N ALA A 268 1.91 -28.33 -28.49
CA ALA A 268 1.20 -29.61 -28.48
C ALA A 268 -0.24 -29.47 -27.97
N ALA A 269 -0.44 -28.67 -26.91
CA ALA A 269 -1.76 -28.33 -26.38
C ALA A 269 -2.62 -27.53 -27.37
N GLY A 270 -2.00 -26.86 -28.37
CA GLY A 270 -2.69 -26.02 -29.34
C GLY A 270 -2.80 -24.55 -28.93
N ALA A 271 -1.97 -24.08 -27.99
CA ALA A 271 -1.98 -22.69 -27.56
C ALA A 271 -1.57 -21.73 -28.69
N ASN A 272 -2.13 -20.53 -28.70
CA ASN A 272 -1.65 -19.47 -29.56
C ASN A 272 -0.36 -18.88 -28.95
N LEU A 273 0.78 -19.29 -29.50
CA LEU A 273 2.11 -18.95 -28.98
C LEU A 273 2.41 -17.44 -29.03
N ASP A 274 1.79 -16.67 -29.92
CA ASP A 274 1.94 -15.21 -29.96
C ASP A 274 1.30 -14.49 -28.77
N LYS A 275 0.50 -15.23 -27.98
CA LYS A 275 -0.15 -14.75 -26.75
C LYS A 275 0.33 -15.47 -25.49
N VAL A 276 1.34 -16.35 -25.63
CA VAL A 276 2.03 -16.96 -24.49
C VAL A 276 3.39 -16.30 -24.36
N PHE A 277 3.57 -15.56 -23.28
CA PHE A 277 4.80 -14.84 -23.00
C PHE A 277 5.60 -15.55 -21.92
N PHE A 278 6.91 -15.45 -22.03
CA PHE A 278 7.87 -15.86 -21.02
C PHE A 278 8.67 -14.64 -20.60
N TRP A 279 9.24 -14.68 -19.40
CA TRP A 279 10.19 -13.66 -18.96
C TRP A 279 11.57 -14.28 -18.95
N ASP A 280 12.43 -13.83 -19.88
CA ASP A 280 13.78 -14.38 -20.07
C ASP A 280 14.69 -14.25 -18.84
N TYR A 281 14.37 -13.31 -17.95
CA TYR A 281 15.07 -13.13 -16.68
C TYR A 281 14.27 -13.79 -15.58
N HIS A 282 14.93 -14.58 -14.73
CA HIS A 282 14.31 -15.17 -13.56
C HIS A 282 14.03 -14.09 -12.49
N PRO A 283 12.76 -13.68 -12.26
CA PRO A 283 12.47 -12.62 -11.29
C PRO A 283 12.46 -13.17 -9.85
N THR A 284 12.75 -12.30 -8.89
CA THR A 284 12.56 -12.55 -7.45
C THR A 284 11.48 -11.62 -6.91
N PHE A 285 10.57 -12.16 -6.09
CA PHE A 285 9.50 -11.40 -5.46
C PHE A 285 9.74 -11.24 -3.95
N PRO A 286 9.45 -10.05 -3.39
CA PRO A 286 8.64 -8.97 -3.95
C PRO A 286 9.40 -7.92 -4.79
N GLU A 287 10.74 -8.03 -4.95
CA GLU A 287 11.57 -7.01 -5.59
C GLU A 287 11.10 -6.63 -7.01
N LYS A 288 10.83 -7.62 -7.86
CA LYS A 288 10.43 -7.39 -9.26
C LYS A 288 8.93 -7.19 -9.47
N LEU A 289 8.16 -6.99 -8.39
CA LEU A 289 6.70 -6.89 -8.50
C LEU A 289 6.23 -5.69 -9.33
N ALA A 290 6.87 -4.53 -9.18
CA ALA A 290 6.52 -3.33 -9.96
C ALA A 290 6.77 -3.53 -11.47
N GLN A 291 7.82 -4.27 -11.82
CA GLN A 291 8.11 -4.61 -13.21
C GLN A 291 7.13 -5.64 -13.76
N LEU A 292 6.74 -6.64 -12.94
CA LEU A 292 5.68 -7.59 -13.31
C LEU A 292 4.35 -6.87 -13.59
N GLU A 293 3.96 -5.92 -12.73
CA GLU A 293 2.75 -5.11 -12.90
C GLU A 293 2.79 -4.32 -14.23
N ALA A 294 3.91 -3.67 -14.54
CA ALA A 294 4.09 -2.98 -15.82
C ALA A 294 3.99 -3.92 -17.03
N ILE A 295 4.58 -5.13 -16.95
CA ILE A 295 4.47 -6.15 -18.01
C ILE A 295 3.01 -6.56 -18.22
N ILE A 296 2.28 -6.81 -17.12
CA ILE A 296 0.87 -7.20 -17.17
C ILE A 296 0.03 -6.15 -17.89
N GLU A 297 0.19 -4.88 -17.51
CA GLU A 297 -0.56 -3.77 -18.10
C GLU A 297 -0.20 -3.54 -19.56
N GLN A 298 1.10 -3.52 -19.88
CA GLN A 298 1.58 -3.21 -21.22
C GLN A 298 1.23 -4.31 -22.24
N MET A 299 1.28 -5.57 -21.82
CA MET A 299 1.07 -6.71 -22.72
C MET A 299 -0.37 -7.27 -22.65
N GLY A 300 -1.23 -6.70 -21.80
CA GLY A 300 -2.60 -7.17 -21.60
C GLY A 300 -2.65 -8.62 -21.09
N ILE A 301 -1.78 -8.96 -20.14
CA ILE A 301 -1.74 -10.30 -19.54
C ILE A 301 -2.97 -10.47 -18.64
N VAL A 302 -3.72 -11.55 -18.86
CA VAL A 302 -4.91 -11.87 -18.04
C VAL A 302 -4.63 -12.96 -17.01
N LEU A 303 -3.57 -13.75 -17.21
CA LEU A 303 -3.12 -14.80 -16.30
C LEU A 303 -1.60 -14.82 -16.21
N VAL A 304 -1.07 -14.78 -14.99
CA VAL A 304 0.33 -15.09 -14.67
C VAL A 304 0.39 -16.46 -14.00
N ILE A 305 1.28 -17.33 -14.47
CA ILE A 305 1.55 -18.66 -13.89
C ILE A 305 2.97 -18.65 -13.31
N LEU A 306 3.11 -19.03 -12.03
CA LEU A 306 4.40 -19.20 -11.36
C LEU A 306 4.66 -20.69 -11.11
N ASP A 307 5.63 -21.28 -11.81
CA ASP A 307 5.90 -22.72 -11.82
C ASP A 307 7.35 -23.11 -11.49
N PRO A 308 7.64 -23.59 -10.27
CA PRO A 308 6.84 -23.50 -9.05
C PRO A 308 7.02 -22.15 -8.34
N PHE A 309 6.02 -21.72 -7.58
CA PHE A 309 6.04 -20.44 -6.85
C PHE A 309 7.28 -20.25 -5.97
N LEU A 310 7.71 -21.30 -5.26
CA LEU A 310 8.83 -21.23 -4.31
C LEU A 310 10.16 -20.86 -4.98
N ALA A 311 10.33 -21.13 -6.27
CA ALA A 311 11.54 -20.77 -6.99
C ALA A 311 11.69 -19.25 -7.19
N PHE A 312 10.59 -18.50 -7.18
CA PHE A 312 10.56 -17.04 -7.39
C PHE A 312 10.65 -16.23 -6.09
N LEU A 313 10.89 -16.89 -4.96
CA LEU A 313 11.15 -16.21 -3.69
C LEU A 313 12.59 -15.71 -3.65
N ASP A 314 12.79 -14.52 -3.07
CA ASP A 314 14.14 -14.06 -2.76
C ASP A 314 14.84 -15.06 -1.81
N SER A 315 16.14 -15.26 -2.01
CA SER A 315 16.98 -16.14 -1.17
C SER A 315 16.95 -15.80 0.33
N GLU A 316 16.64 -14.56 0.70
CA GLU A 316 16.50 -14.12 2.10
C GLU A 316 15.16 -14.55 2.73
N ILE A 317 14.20 -15.03 1.92
CA ILE A 317 12.85 -15.37 2.35
C ILE A 317 12.78 -16.83 2.78
N ASP A 318 12.77 -17.04 4.10
CA ASP A 318 12.53 -18.35 4.68
C ASP A 318 11.11 -18.85 4.35
N SER A 319 11.01 -19.82 3.44
CA SER A 319 9.75 -20.39 2.97
C SER A 319 8.98 -21.17 4.05
N TYR A 320 9.66 -21.58 5.13
CA TYR A 320 9.03 -22.30 6.24
C TYR A 320 8.37 -21.35 7.25
N LYS A 321 8.61 -20.04 7.14
CA LYS A 321 7.97 -19.02 7.99
C LYS A 321 6.77 -18.41 7.27
N ASP A 322 5.59 -18.67 7.82
CA ASP A 322 4.33 -18.13 7.31
C ASP A 322 4.34 -16.60 7.15
N GLN A 323 4.98 -15.88 8.07
CA GLN A 323 5.08 -14.41 8.00
C GLN A 323 5.86 -13.95 6.77
N ASN A 324 6.95 -14.62 6.42
CA ASN A 324 7.79 -14.30 5.26
C ASN A 324 7.04 -14.56 3.96
N ILE A 325 6.33 -15.68 3.86
CA ILE A 325 5.47 -15.98 2.70
C ILE A 325 4.37 -14.91 2.53
N ARG A 326 3.74 -14.46 3.63
CA ARG A 326 2.73 -13.40 3.57
C ARG A 326 3.29 -12.06 3.10
N GLN A 327 4.55 -11.73 3.42
CA GLN A 327 5.20 -10.52 2.92
C GLN A 327 5.32 -10.50 1.39
N VAL A 328 5.36 -11.68 0.75
CA VAL A 328 5.39 -11.81 -0.72
C VAL A 328 3.98 -11.91 -1.31
N LEU A 329 3.12 -12.75 -0.74
CA LEU A 329 1.78 -12.99 -1.30
C LEU A 329 0.83 -11.80 -1.15
N THR A 330 0.99 -10.99 -0.09
CA THR A 330 0.16 -9.79 0.13
C THR A 330 0.33 -8.78 -1.00
N PRO A 331 1.54 -8.33 -1.36
CA PRO A 331 1.71 -7.39 -2.46
C PRO A 331 1.36 -8.01 -3.83
N ILE A 332 1.62 -9.31 -4.07
CA ILE A 332 1.15 -10.00 -5.29
C ILE A 332 -0.38 -9.96 -5.38
N SER A 333 -1.10 -10.22 -4.29
CA SER A 333 -2.56 -10.19 -4.27
C SER A 333 -3.10 -8.79 -4.55
N LYS A 334 -2.46 -7.75 -4.02
CA LYS A 334 -2.83 -6.36 -4.31
C LYS A 334 -2.54 -5.97 -5.76
N MET A 335 -1.47 -6.49 -6.35
CA MET A 335 -1.17 -6.28 -7.78
C MET A 335 -2.23 -6.94 -8.66
N ALA A 336 -2.62 -8.18 -8.36
CA ALA A 336 -3.70 -8.87 -9.04
C ALA A 336 -5.01 -8.06 -8.98
N GLU A 337 -5.35 -7.52 -7.81
CA GLU A 337 -6.56 -6.70 -7.62
C GLU A 337 -6.54 -5.41 -8.46
N ARG A 338 -5.40 -4.71 -8.52
CA ARG A 338 -5.25 -3.47 -9.29
C ARG A 338 -5.30 -3.71 -10.80
N THR A 339 -4.61 -4.74 -11.28
CA THR A 339 -4.48 -5.03 -12.72
C THR A 339 -5.67 -5.82 -13.28
N GLY A 340 -6.44 -6.48 -12.42
CA GLY A 340 -7.45 -7.45 -12.84
C GLY A 340 -6.88 -8.78 -13.36
N CYS A 341 -5.56 -8.96 -13.34
CA CYS A 341 -4.89 -10.19 -13.77
C CYS A 341 -5.03 -11.29 -12.71
N SER A 342 -5.37 -12.51 -13.14
CA SER A 342 -5.31 -13.68 -12.26
C SER A 342 -3.87 -14.12 -12.06
N VAL A 343 -3.54 -14.62 -10.87
CA VAL A 343 -2.23 -15.21 -10.58
C VAL A 343 -2.44 -16.65 -10.13
N LEU A 344 -1.86 -17.61 -10.85
CA LEU A 344 -1.89 -19.03 -10.52
C LEU A 344 -0.51 -19.49 -10.04
N LEU A 345 -0.44 -19.87 -8.77
CA LEU A 345 0.76 -20.38 -8.14
C LEU A 345 0.78 -21.91 -8.17
N ILE A 346 1.81 -22.50 -8.76
CA ILE A 346 2.01 -23.95 -8.67
C ILE A 346 2.87 -24.26 -7.46
N ARG A 347 2.45 -25.27 -6.70
CA ARG A 347 3.15 -25.72 -5.52
C ARG A 347 3.19 -27.25 -5.44
N HIS A 348 4.37 -27.76 -5.11
CA HIS A 348 4.59 -29.18 -4.84
C HIS A 348 4.32 -29.50 -3.38
N LEU A 349 3.63 -30.62 -3.12
CA LEU A 349 3.46 -31.15 -1.77
C LEU A 349 4.70 -31.95 -1.37
N ASN A 350 5.15 -31.77 -0.12
CA ASN A 350 6.29 -32.51 0.42
C ASN A 350 5.82 -33.88 0.94
N LYS A 351 6.43 -34.95 0.42
CA LYS A 351 6.22 -36.32 0.91
C LYS A 351 6.95 -36.52 2.23
N SER A 352 6.32 -36.18 3.35
CA SER A 352 6.77 -36.61 4.67
C SER A 352 5.70 -37.38 5.42
N GLN A 353 5.93 -38.71 5.48
CA GLN A 353 5.40 -39.72 6.40
C GLN A 353 4.01 -40.30 6.13
N GLY A 354 4.02 -41.56 5.65
CA GLY A 354 3.12 -42.62 6.08
C GLY A 354 1.69 -42.55 5.56
N GLN A 355 1.26 -43.66 4.94
CA GLN A 355 -0.14 -43.90 4.61
C GLN A 355 -1.09 -43.50 5.76
N VAL A 356 -2.15 -42.77 5.39
CA VAL A 356 -3.51 -42.70 5.99
C VAL A 356 -4.03 -41.24 5.93
N ASN A 357 -5.12 -41.09 5.17
CA ASN A 357 -6.02 -39.94 4.98
C ASN A 357 -5.66 -38.86 3.93
N LYS A 358 -6.13 -39.17 2.72
CA LYS A 358 -6.73 -38.23 1.76
C LYS A 358 -7.62 -37.22 2.53
N MET A 359 -7.51 -35.93 2.18
CA MET A 359 -8.07 -34.74 2.87
C MET A 359 -7.36 -34.36 4.19
N TYR A 360 -6.70 -33.20 4.18
CA TYR A 360 -6.09 -32.51 5.32
C TYR A 360 -4.79 -33.09 5.90
N LYS A 361 -3.65 -32.57 5.40
CA LYS A 361 -2.64 -31.94 6.26
C LYS A 361 -1.70 -31.06 5.45
N GLY A 362 -1.93 -29.76 5.53
CA GLY A 362 -1.07 -28.71 4.99
C GLY A 362 0.26 -28.65 5.76
N THR A 363 1.29 -29.30 5.21
CA THR A 363 2.67 -29.30 5.75
C THR A 363 3.65 -28.50 4.89
N GLY A 364 3.14 -27.49 4.19
CA GLY A 364 3.98 -26.35 3.83
C GLY A 364 3.09 -25.11 3.80
N SER A 365 3.56 -24.06 4.45
CA SER A 365 2.99 -22.72 4.48
C SER A 365 1.45 -22.65 4.44
N ILE A 366 0.81 -22.82 5.60
CA ILE A 366 -0.60 -22.45 5.82
C ILE A 366 -0.87 -21.05 5.25
N ALA A 367 0.14 -20.18 5.30
CA ALA A 367 0.14 -18.88 4.63
C ALA A 367 -0.26 -18.88 3.15
N VAL A 368 0.20 -19.83 2.33
CA VAL A 368 -0.10 -19.89 0.88
C VAL A 368 -1.59 -20.18 0.65
N ILE A 369 -2.09 -21.25 1.29
CA ILE A 369 -3.51 -21.64 1.23
C ILE A 369 -4.39 -20.54 1.84
N ALA A 370 -3.94 -19.88 2.92
CA ALA A 370 -4.67 -18.80 3.55
C ALA A 370 -4.78 -17.56 2.65
N ALA A 371 -3.71 -17.20 1.93
CA ALA A 371 -3.66 -16.03 1.06
C ALA A 371 -4.51 -16.20 -0.22
N ALA A 372 -4.55 -17.42 -0.77
CA ALA A 372 -5.32 -17.70 -1.98
C ALA A 372 -6.83 -17.64 -1.75
N ARG A 373 -7.57 -17.14 -2.75
CA ARG A 373 -9.05 -17.13 -2.71
C ARG A 373 -9.64 -18.46 -3.14
N VAL A 374 -8.94 -19.14 -4.06
CA VAL A 374 -9.23 -20.50 -4.48
C VAL A 374 -7.95 -21.35 -4.36
N CYS A 375 -8.06 -22.54 -3.78
CA CYS A 375 -6.99 -23.53 -3.75
C CYS A 375 -7.47 -24.79 -4.46
N LEU A 376 -6.80 -25.10 -5.56
CA LEU A 376 -7.03 -26.28 -6.39
C LEU A 376 -6.04 -27.38 -5.96
N TYR A 377 -6.47 -28.63 -6.11
CA TYR A 377 -5.58 -29.77 -5.98
C TYR A 377 -5.64 -30.64 -7.22
N MET A 378 -4.50 -31.23 -7.56
CA MET A 378 -4.40 -32.28 -8.56
C MET A 378 -3.92 -33.57 -7.88
N ILE A 379 -4.67 -34.65 -8.07
CA ILE A 379 -4.30 -36.01 -7.63
C ILE A 379 -4.42 -36.99 -8.80
N GLN A 380 -3.88 -38.19 -8.60
CA GLN A 380 -4.11 -39.33 -9.47
C GLN A 380 -5.10 -40.27 -8.77
N ASP A 381 -6.14 -40.67 -9.48
CA ASP A 381 -7.05 -41.72 -9.05
C ASP A 381 -6.32 -43.07 -9.14
N GLU A 382 -6.39 -43.83 -8.05
CA GLU A 382 -5.71 -45.11 -7.89
C GLU A 382 -6.40 -46.21 -8.71
N ASP A 383 -7.71 -46.09 -8.96
CA ASP A 383 -8.51 -47.12 -9.61
C ASP A 383 -8.54 -46.97 -11.14
N SER A 384 -8.67 -45.73 -11.63
CA SER A 384 -8.80 -45.43 -13.06
C SER A 384 -7.50 -44.96 -13.73
N ASN A 385 -6.47 -44.64 -12.94
CA ASN A 385 -5.25 -43.95 -13.38
C ASN A 385 -5.50 -42.52 -13.91
N ASP A 386 -6.74 -42.02 -13.84
CA ASP A 386 -7.10 -40.67 -14.24
C ASP A 386 -6.49 -39.63 -13.31
N LYS A 387 -6.36 -38.40 -13.80
CA LYS A 387 -6.03 -37.25 -12.98
C LYS A 387 -7.31 -36.53 -12.58
N ILE A 388 -7.39 -36.14 -11.31
CA ILE A 388 -8.51 -35.39 -10.77
C ILE A 388 -8.05 -33.99 -10.40
N LEU A 389 -8.74 -32.98 -10.93
CA LEU A 389 -8.64 -31.58 -10.50
C LEU A 389 -9.84 -31.24 -9.61
N GLY A 390 -9.58 -30.90 -8.35
CA GLY A 390 -10.61 -30.52 -7.38
C GLY A 390 -10.27 -29.24 -6.64
N GLN A 391 -11.10 -28.90 -5.64
CA GLN A 391 -10.96 -27.68 -4.83
C GLN A 391 -10.79 -28.02 -3.36
N VAL A 392 -9.70 -27.57 -2.75
CA VAL A 392 -9.51 -27.61 -1.29
C VAL A 392 -10.25 -26.44 -0.62
N LYS A 393 -10.31 -25.30 -1.31
CA LYS A 393 -10.85 -24.05 -0.77
C LYS A 393 -11.44 -23.20 -1.88
N ASN A 394 -12.62 -22.65 -1.64
CA ASN A 394 -13.21 -21.62 -2.47
C ASN A 394 -13.97 -20.61 -1.60
N ASN A 395 -13.43 -19.40 -1.45
CA ASN A 395 -14.05 -18.37 -0.63
C ASN A 395 -15.09 -17.53 -1.40
N LEU A 396 -15.27 -17.78 -2.70
CA LEU A 396 -16.01 -16.89 -3.61
C LEU A 396 -17.24 -17.57 -4.21
N ALA A 397 -17.32 -18.90 -4.16
CA ALA A 397 -18.44 -19.68 -4.68
C ALA A 397 -18.56 -21.01 -3.90
N PRO A 398 -19.72 -21.69 -3.97
CA PRO A 398 -19.85 -23.07 -3.49
C PRO A 398 -18.82 -23.99 -4.14
N THR A 399 -18.39 -25.03 -3.41
CA THR A 399 -17.46 -26.05 -3.93
C THR A 399 -18.01 -26.67 -5.21
N GLN A 400 -17.18 -26.70 -6.25
CA GLN A 400 -17.53 -27.27 -7.55
C GLN A 400 -17.26 -28.79 -7.56
N ALA A 401 -18.04 -29.56 -8.32
CA ALA A 401 -17.71 -30.96 -8.59
C ALA A 401 -16.36 -31.06 -9.31
N SER A 402 -15.51 -31.98 -8.86
CA SER A 402 -14.18 -32.21 -9.41
C SER A 402 -14.22 -32.57 -10.90
N TRP A 403 -13.12 -32.40 -11.62
CA TRP A 403 -12.97 -32.80 -13.01
C TRP A 403 -11.97 -33.95 -13.14
N ALA A 404 -12.35 -34.98 -13.89
CA ALA A 404 -11.44 -36.04 -14.32
C ALA A 404 -10.88 -35.73 -15.71
N PHE A 405 -9.61 -36.05 -15.91
CA PHE A 405 -8.92 -35.95 -17.19
C PHE A 405 -7.78 -36.95 -17.29
N GLU A 406 -7.32 -37.20 -18.50
CA GLU A 406 -6.15 -38.00 -18.79
C GLU A 406 -5.16 -37.24 -19.67
N PHE A 407 -3.95 -37.76 -19.74
CA PHE A 407 -2.94 -37.30 -20.68
C PHE A 407 -2.86 -38.27 -21.85
N GLU A 408 -3.15 -37.77 -23.04
CA GLU A 408 -2.95 -38.50 -24.28
C GLU A 408 -1.53 -38.20 -24.78
N GLU A 409 -0.67 -39.21 -24.79
CA GLU A 409 0.70 -39.08 -25.31
C GLU A 409 0.67 -39.01 -26.84
N GLY A 410 1.28 -37.96 -27.41
CA GLY A 410 1.54 -37.89 -28.84
C GLY A 410 2.79 -38.69 -29.26
N GLU A 411 3.20 -38.57 -30.52
CA GLU A 411 4.36 -39.30 -31.05
C GLU A 411 5.67 -38.96 -30.32
N ASN A 412 5.82 -37.74 -29.80
CA ASN A 412 6.92 -37.36 -28.92
C ASN A 412 6.45 -37.15 -27.47
N TRP A 413 7.38 -37.31 -26.52
CA TRP A 413 7.12 -37.12 -25.08
C TRP A 413 6.58 -35.73 -24.71
N HIS A 414 6.79 -34.70 -25.54
CA HIS A 414 6.29 -33.34 -25.33
C HIS A 414 4.98 -33.07 -26.06
N ASP A 415 4.50 -34.01 -26.87
CA ASP A 415 3.23 -33.94 -27.59
C ASP A 415 2.03 -34.39 -26.74
N THR A 416 2.17 -34.37 -25.42
CA THR A 416 1.12 -34.75 -24.49
C THR A 416 -0.02 -33.73 -24.48
N ARG A 417 -1.24 -34.20 -24.75
CA ARG A 417 -2.47 -33.40 -24.68
C ARG A 417 -3.32 -33.80 -23.50
N LEU A 418 -4.06 -32.84 -22.96
CA LEU A 418 -5.00 -33.08 -21.88
C LEU A 418 -6.39 -33.35 -22.46
N HIS A 419 -6.98 -34.49 -22.11
CA HIS A 419 -8.33 -34.87 -22.49
C HIS A 419 -9.26 -34.93 -21.27
N TRP A 420 -10.26 -34.05 -21.22
CA TRP A 420 -11.24 -33.99 -20.12
C TRP A 420 -12.29 -35.10 -20.24
N LYS A 421 -12.43 -35.94 -19.22
CA LYS A 421 -13.41 -37.06 -19.19
C LYS A 421 -14.78 -36.68 -18.65
N GLY A 422 -14.86 -35.61 -17.87
CA GLY A 422 -16.10 -35.17 -17.25
C GLY A 422 -15.96 -34.86 -15.77
N ARG A 423 -17.11 -34.73 -15.09
CA ARG A 423 -17.15 -34.52 -13.64
C ARG A 423 -16.78 -35.81 -12.91
N SER A 424 -16.06 -35.66 -11.80
CA SER A 424 -15.76 -36.73 -10.84
C SER A 424 -16.40 -36.39 -9.50
N GLU A 425 -16.80 -37.43 -8.77
CA GLU A 425 -17.35 -37.32 -7.41
C GLU A 425 -16.27 -37.34 -6.31
N LEU A 426 -14.99 -37.49 -6.71
CA LEU A 426 -13.80 -37.52 -5.83
C LEU A 426 -13.34 -36.15 -5.31
#